data_AF-A0A1D1V8E6-F1
#
_entry.id   AF-A0A1D1V8E6-F1
#
_cell.length_a   1.000
_cell.length_b   1.000
_cell.length_c   1.000
_cell.angle_alpha   90.00
_cell.angle_beta   90.00
_cell.angle_gamma   90.00
#
_symmetry.space_group_name_H-M   'P 1'
#
loop_
_entity.id
_entity.type
_entity.pdbx_description
1 polymer ?
#
loop_
_entity_poly.entity_id
_entity_poly.type
_entity_poly.pdbx_seq_one_letter_code
_entity_poly.pdbx_strand_id
1 'polypeptide(L)'
;MHSPEPDCVHELLGHVPLLADPEFAEFSQEIGLASLGVSDDEITKLSTLYWFTVEFGLCKEPDGIKAYGAGLLSSYGELEHALSDVPERRPFEPFSTAVEPYQDQNYQSVYFVADSFEDAKIKFRQYTATMKRPFAVHYNTDTQTIDVLDTAEKLLYRFRTLKAQVDHLYNAMTILTNLRTA
;
A
#
# COMPACT_ATOMS: atom_id res chain seq x y z
N MET A 1 12.14 -15.90 20.27
CA MET A 1 11.00 -16.70 19.77
C MET A 1 10.86 -16.32 18.31
N HIS A 2 11.01 -17.25 17.38
CA HIS A 2 11.05 -16.98 15.94
C HIS A 2 10.35 -18.14 15.22
N SER A 3 9.39 -17.82 14.36
CA SER A 3 8.83 -18.74 13.37
C SER A 3 9.38 -18.32 12.00
N PRO A 4 10.04 -19.21 11.25
CA PRO A 4 10.53 -18.90 9.91
C PRO A 4 9.40 -18.80 8.88
N GLU A 5 8.25 -19.42 9.16
CA GLU A 5 7.06 -19.39 8.30
C GLU A 5 5.97 -18.50 8.94
N PRO A 6 5.17 -17.78 8.13
CA PRO A 6 4.09 -16.94 8.64
C PRO A 6 2.99 -17.83 9.26
N ASP A 7 2.91 -17.79 10.59
CA ASP A 7 1.89 -18.50 11.36
C ASP A 7 0.72 -17.57 11.72
N CYS A 8 -0.31 -18.10 12.38
CA CYS A 8 -1.47 -17.29 12.75
C CYS A 8 -1.12 -16.13 13.71
N VAL A 9 -0.03 -16.22 14.48
CA VAL A 9 0.40 -15.13 15.35
C VAL A 9 0.92 -13.97 14.51
N HIS A 10 1.75 -14.26 13.50
CA HIS A 10 2.21 -13.28 12.52
C HIS A 10 1.05 -12.58 11.83
N GLU A 11 0.07 -13.34 11.34
CA GLU A 11 -1.09 -12.76 10.66
C GLU A 11 -1.94 -11.88 11.59
N LEU A 12 -2.31 -12.40 12.77
CA LEU A 12 -3.25 -11.73 13.68
C LEU A 12 -2.65 -10.53 14.41
N LEU A 13 -1.35 -10.57 14.73
CA LEU A 13 -0.68 -9.49 15.47
C LEU A 13 0.08 -8.54 14.54
N GLY A 14 0.58 -9.03 13.41
CA GLY A 14 1.33 -8.23 12.44
C GLY A 14 0.41 -7.53 11.44
N HIS A 15 -0.31 -8.29 10.61
CA HIS A 15 -1.07 -7.73 9.49
C HIS A 15 -2.42 -7.15 9.87
N VAL A 16 -3.23 -7.92 10.61
CA VAL A 16 -4.65 -7.58 10.87
C VAL A 16 -4.84 -6.19 11.49
N PRO A 17 -4.03 -5.73 12.46
CA PRO A 17 -4.21 -4.40 13.04
C PRO A 17 -4.08 -3.28 12.01
N LEU A 18 -3.12 -3.39 11.08
CA LEU A 18 -2.88 -2.37 10.06
C LEU A 18 -3.91 -2.42 8.94
N LEU A 19 -4.44 -3.59 8.60
CA LEU A 19 -5.55 -3.71 7.64
C LEU A 19 -6.87 -3.11 8.13
N ALA A 20 -6.99 -2.77 9.41
CA ALA A 20 -8.11 -2.00 9.93
C ALA A 20 -7.98 -0.49 9.67
N ASP A 21 -6.80 0.00 9.28
CA ASP A 21 -6.58 1.37 8.83
C ASP A 21 -6.94 1.52 7.34
N PRO A 22 -7.83 2.44 6.96
CA PRO A 22 -8.25 2.60 5.57
C PRO A 22 -7.12 2.99 4.61
N GLU A 23 -6.18 3.84 5.03
CA GLU A 23 -5.09 4.29 4.16
C GLU A 23 -4.12 3.13 3.87
N PHE A 24 -3.83 2.34 4.89
CA PHE A 24 -3.00 1.14 4.76
C PHE A 24 -3.68 0.04 3.94
N ALA A 25 -4.98 -0.16 4.12
CA ALA A 25 -5.76 -1.12 3.34
C ALA A 25 -5.79 -0.74 1.86
N GLU A 26 -5.97 0.55 1.54
CA GLU A 26 -5.86 1.07 0.17
C GLU A 26 -4.46 0.84 -0.41
N PHE A 27 -3.41 1.16 0.34
CA PHE A 27 -2.03 0.95 -0.11
C PHE A 27 -1.75 -0.54 -0.42
N SER A 28 -2.18 -1.44 0.48
CA SER A 28 -2.05 -2.89 0.28
C SER A 28 -2.81 -3.37 -0.97
N GLN A 29 -4.01 -2.83 -1.20
CA GLN A 29 -4.78 -3.11 -2.41
C GLN A 29 -4.08 -2.61 -3.67
N GLU A 30 -3.44 -1.44 -3.65
CA GLU A 30 -2.73 -0.90 -4.81
C GLU A 30 -1.59 -1.80 -5.26
N ILE A 31 -0.85 -2.42 -4.33
CA ILE A 31 0.18 -3.40 -4.66
C ILE A 31 -0.44 -4.58 -5.43
N GLY A 32 -1.55 -5.12 -4.92
CA GLY A 32 -2.26 -6.22 -5.57
C GLY A 32 -2.83 -5.86 -6.93
N LEU A 33 -3.39 -4.65 -7.10
CA LEU A 33 -3.90 -4.19 -8.39
C LEU A 33 -2.79 -3.94 -9.42
N ALA A 34 -1.64 -3.45 -8.96
CA ALA A 34 -0.48 -3.22 -9.82
C ALA A 34 0.14 -4.52 -10.34
N SER A 35 -0.04 -5.64 -9.64
CA SER A 35 0.49 -6.95 -10.05
C SER A 35 -0.30 -7.63 -11.16
N LEU A 36 -1.50 -7.13 -11.49
CA LEU A 36 -2.37 -7.76 -12.48
C LEU A 36 -1.88 -7.51 -13.91
N GLY A 37 -1.44 -8.57 -14.59
CA GLY A 37 -1.08 -8.55 -16.01
C GLY A 37 0.30 -7.94 -16.31
N VAL A 38 1.19 -7.89 -15.32
CA VAL A 38 2.60 -7.47 -15.48
C VAL A 38 3.52 -8.69 -15.64
N SER A 39 4.78 -8.46 -16.03
CA SER A 39 5.78 -9.53 -16.16
C SER A 39 6.31 -10.01 -14.81
N ASP A 40 6.89 -11.21 -14.77
CA ASP A 40 7.52 -11.78 -13.56
C ASP A 40 8.60 -10.87 -12.96
N ASP A 41 9.36 -10.16 -13.79
CA ASP A 41 10.34 -9.16 -13.35
C ASP A 41 9.68 -8.01 -12.56
N GLU A 42 8.47 -7.59 -12.97
CA GLU A 42 7.71 -6.55 -12.28
C GLU A 42 7.01 -7.10 -11.04
N ILE A 43 6.55 -8.36 -11.07
CA ILE A 43 6.07 -9.06 -9.86
C ILE A 43 7.17 -9.12 -8.81
N THR A 44 8.41 -9.46 -9.19
CA THR A 44 9.54 -9.54 -8.26
C THR A 44 9.82 -8.18 -7.60
N LYS A 45 9.77 -7.10 -8.38
CA LYS A 45 9.91 -5.73 -7.86
C LYS A 45 8.77 -5.34 -6.92
N LEU A 46 7.52 -5.69 -7.27
CA LEU A 46 6.36 -5.45 -6.42
C LEU A 46 6.44 -6.25 -5.11
N SER A 47 6.89 -7.50 -5.16
CA SER A 47 7.15 -8.32 -3.96
C SER A 47 8.24 -7.71 -3.08
N THR A 48 9.28 -7.14 -3.69
CA THR A 48 10.33 -6.42 -2.95
C THR A 48 9.79 -5.15 -2.28
N LEU A 49 8.93 -4.40 -2.98
CA LEU A 49 8.22 -3.26 -2.40
C LEU A 49 7.32 -3.69 -1.24
N TYR A 50 6.58 -4.79 -1.40
CA TYR A 50 5.75 -5.36 -0.34
C TYR A 50 6.61 -5.75 0.88
N TRP A 51 7.75 -6.42 0.66
CA TRP A 51 8.70 -6.78 1.72
C TRP A 51 9.16 -5.56 2.52
N PHE A 52 9.64 -4.52 1.85
CA PHE A 52 10.16 -3.33 2.51
C PHE A 52 9.09 -2.34 2.99
N THR A 53 7.81 -2.65 2.80
CA THR A 53 6.69 -1.85 3.29
C THR A 53 5.79 -2.67 4.21
N VAL A 54 4.94 -3.52 3.66
CA VAL A 54 3.95 -4.28 4.42
C VAL A 54 4.61 -5.24 5.43
N GLU A 55 5.77 -5.83 5.12
CA GLU A 55 6.46 -6.76 6.04
C GLU A 55 7.44 -6.06 7.00
N PHE A 56 8.28 -5.16 6.48
CA PHE A 56 9.39 -4.57 7.24
C PHE A 56 9.44 -3.03 7.15
N GLY A 57 8.30 -2.39 6.88
CA GLY A 57 8.22 -0.93 6.76
C GLY A 57 8.26 -0.20 8.11
N LEU A 58 8.87 0.98 8.07
CA LEU A 58 8.87 1.97 9.14
C LEU A 58 8.15 3.24 8.68
N CYS A 59 7.57 4.01 9.60
CA CYS A 59 6.95 5.30 9.32
C CYS A 59 7.46 6.39 10.27
N LYS A 60 7.30 7.65 9.87
CA LYS A 60 7.50 8.80 10.75
C LYS A 60 6.21 9.15 11.47
N GLU A 61 6.32 9.32 12.77
CA GLU A 61 5.27 9.86 13.64
C GLU A 61 5.82 11.11 14.36
N PRO A 62 4.95 11.97 14.95
CA PRO A 62 5.39 13.17 15.68
C PRO A 62 6.42 12.91 16.78
N ASP A 63 6.43 11.71 17.37
CA ASP A 63 7.33 11.30 18.45
C ASP A 63 8.53 10.46 17.97
N GLY A 64 8.71 10.28 16.67
CA GLY A 64 9.87 9.61 16.07
C GLY A 64 9.51 8.54 15.05
N ILE A 65 10.46 7.67 14.73
CA ILE A 65 10.25 6.56 13.79
C ILE A 65 9.53 5.42 14.51
N LYS A 66 8.49 4.86 13.87
CA LYS A 66 7.72 3.71 14.35
C LYS A 66 7.75 2.58 13.33
N ALA A 67 7.54 1.36 13.81
CA ALA A 67 7.34 0.20 12.95
C ALA A 67 5.86 0.02 12.61
N TYR A 68 5.59 -0.34 11.36
CA TYR A 68 4.26 -0.78 10.93
C TYR A 68 4.28 -2.11 10.18
N GLY A 69 5.45 -2.56 9.72
CA GLY A 69 5.58 -3.83 9.01
C GLY A 69 5.20 -5.03 9.87
N ALA A 70 4.44 -5.97 9.30
CA ALA A 70 3.94 -7.13 10.01
C ALA A 70 5.04 -8.05 10.55
N GLY A 71 6.12 -8.27 9.78
CA GLY A 71 7.32 -8.97 10.22
C GLY A 71 7.97 -8.34 11.46
N LEU A 72 7.96 -7.01 11.56
CA LEU A 72 8.43 -6.30 12.76
C LEU A 72 7.45 -6.48 13.93
N LEU A 73 6.16 -6.21 13.72
CA LEU A 73 5.15 -6.23 14.77
C LEU A 73 4.92 -7.63 15.38
N SER A 74 5.26 -8.68 14.63
CA SER A 74 5.16 -10.07 15.06
C SER A 74 6.47 -10.66 15.61
N SER A 75 7.60 -9.94 15.49
CA SER A 75 8.92 -10.40 15.90
C SER A 75 9.52 -9.49 16.97
N TYR A 76 9.52 -9.94 18.22
CA TYR A 76 10.08 -9.18 19.35
C TYR A 76 11.49 -8.65 19.08
N GLY A 77 12.40 -9.53 18.65
CA GLY A 77 13.80 -9.17 18.48
C GLY A 77 14.04 -8.27 17.26
N GLU A 78 13.29 -8.48 16.18
CA GLU A 78 13.45 -7.67 14.98
C GLU A 78 12.83 -6.28 15.13
N LEU A 79 11.76 -6.16 15.92
CA LEU A 79 11.19 -4.86 16.31
C LEU A 79 12.21 -4.01 17.08
N GLU A 80 12.87 -4.58 18.10
CA GLU A 80 13.92 -3.88 18.85
C GLU A 80 15.11 -3.51 17.95
N HIS A 81 15.53 -4.45 17.08
CA HIS A 81 16.63 -4.21 16.14
C HIS A 81 16.31 -3.07 15.16
N ALA A 82 15.14 -3.09 14.53
CA ALA A 82 14.71 -2.08 13.55
C ALA A 82 14.66 -0.66 14.13
N LEU A 83 14.41 -0.53 15.44
CA LEU A 83 14.34 0.73 16.18
C LEU A 83 15.63 1.09 16.94
N SER A 84 16.68 0.28 16.86
CA SER A 84 18.01 0.53 17.44
C SER A 84 18.92 1.41 16.56
N ASP A 85 20.14 1.71 16.99
CA ASP A 85 21.12 2.44 16.16
C ASP A 85 21.91 1.54 15.19
N VAL A 86 21.58 0.24 15.11
CA VAL A 86 22.32 -0.76 14.32
C VAL A 86 21.97 -0.75 12.83
N PRO A 87 20.69 -0.85 12.41
CA PRO A 87 20.38 -0.94 10.99
C PRO A 87 20.41 0.42 10.29
N GLU A 88 20.61 0.39 8.98
CA GLU A 88 20.47 1.58 8.15
C GLU A 88 18.98 1.86 7.89
N ARG A 89 18.58 3.12 7.99
CA ARG A 89 17.22 3.58 7.65
C ARG A 89 17.28 4.55 6.49
N ARG A 90 16.58 4.22 5.40
CA ARG A 90 16.50 5.05 4.19
C ARG A 90 15.08 5.58 3.99
N PRO A 91 14.87 6.74 3.35
CA PRO A 91 13.52 7.16 2.95
C PRO A 91 12.90 6.16 1.98
N PHE A 92 11.61 5.88 2.13
CA PHE A 92 10.88 5.05 1.18
C PHE A 92 10.77 5.76 -0.18
N GLU A 93 11.40 5.14 -1.19
CA GLU A 93 11.44 5.61 -2.57
C GLU A 93 11.28 4.39 -3.50
N PRO A 94 10.09 4.17 -4.09
CA PRO A 94 9.76 2.91 -4.75
C PRO A 94 10.76 2.46 -5.83
N PHE A 95 11.32 3.38 -6.62
CA PHE A 95 12.26 3.04 -7.67
C PHE A 95 13.56 2.39 -7.14
N SER A 96 14.07 2.87 -6.01
CA SER A 96 15.24 2.27 -5.37
C SER A 96 14.87 1.07 -4.49
N THR A 97 13.74 1.15 -3.77
CA THR A 97 13.31 0.08 -2.86
C THR A 97 12.97 -1.20 -3.62
N ALA A 98 12.36 -1.09 -4.81
CA ALA A 98 11.96 -2.23 -5.64
C ALA A 98 13.12 -3.13 -6.12
N VAL A 99 14.35 -2.64 -6.03
CA VAL A 99 15.56 -3.36 -6.46
C VAL A 99 16.54 -3.60 -5.31
N GLU A 100 16.15 -3.27 -4.08
CA GLU A 100 16.96 -3.54 -2.90
C GLU A 100 17.00 -5.06 -2.64
N PRO A 101 18.19 -5.68 -2.58
CA PRO A 101 18.29 -7.09 -2.23
C PRO A 101 17.94 -7.32 -0.76
N TYR A 102 17.28 -8.44 -0.47
CA TYR A 102 16.95 -8.85 0.90
C TYR A 102 17.16 -10.35 1.11
N GLN A 103 17.04 -10.76 2.37
CA GLN A 103 17.09 -12.16 2.81
C GLN A 103 16.16 -12.36 4.00
N ASP A 104 15.81 -13.60 4.30
CA ASP A 104 14.80 -14.00 5.28
C ASP A 104 15.37 -14.78 6.49
N GLN A 105 16.69 -14.99 6.55
CA GLN A 105 17.35 -15.80 7.59
C GLN A 105 17.76 -14.99 8.83
N ASN A 106 18.20 -13.76 8.63
CA ASN A 106 18.67 -12.83 9.66
C ASN A 106 17.81 -11.56 9.68
N TYR A 107 18.02 -10.70 10.68
CA TYR A 107 17.37 -9.39 10.70
C TYR A 107 17.81 -8.52 9.52
N GLN A 108 16.91 -7.68 9.03
CA GLN A 108 17.24 -6.78 7.92
C GLN A 108 18.33 -5.78 8.33
N SER A 109 19.28 -5.56 7.42
CA SER A 109 20.32 -4.53 7.58
C SER A 109 19.85 -3.14 7.16
N VAL A 110 18.81 -3.08 6.32
CA VAL A 110 18.22 -1.86 5.76
C VAL A 110 16.71 -1.88 5.97
N TYR A 111 16.16 -0.77 6.44
CA TYR A 111 14.73 -0.52 6.52
C TYR A 111 14.36 0.75 5.77
N PHE A 112 13.15 0.81 5.22
CA PHE A 112 12.64 1.98 4.53
C PHE A 112 11.58 2.71 5.37
N VAL A 113 11.71 4.03 5.45
CA VAL A 113 10.89 4.91 6.28
C VAL A 113 9.96 5.72 5.39
N ALA A 114 8.66 5.46 5.49
CA ALA A 114 7.61 6.28 4.88
C ALA A 114 7.39 7.57 5.71
N ASP A 115 7.17 8.69 5.02
CA ASP A 115 6.80 9.94 5.70
C ASP A 115 5.36 9.91 6.23
N SER A 116 4.46 9.24 5.52
CA SER A 116 3.09 8.89 5.90
C SER A 116 2.57 7.80 4.95
N PHE A 117 1.45 7.13 5.27
CA PHE A 117 0.83 6.18 4.33
C PHE A 117 0.32 6.86 3.07
N GLU A 118 -0.22 8.08 3.17
CA GLU A 118 -0.60 8.87 2.00
C GLU A 118 0.59 9.21 1.08
N ASP A 119 1.73 9.62 1.64
CA ASP A 119 2.97 9.85 0.85
C ASP A 119 3.44 8.56 0.16
N ALA A 120 3.48 7.44 0.90
CA ALA A 120 3.87 6.14 0.37
C ALA A 120 2.94 5.72 -0.79
N LYS A 121 1.63 5.91 -0.64
CA LYS A 121 0.63 5.65 -1.68
C LYS A 121 0.84 6.53 -2.91
N ILE A 122 1.08 7.84 -2.74
CA ILE A 122 1.35 8.75 -3.86
C ILE A 122 2.60 8.32 -4.63
N LYS A 123 3.70 8.04 -3.94
CA LYS A 123 4.95 7.56 -4.55
C LYS A 123 4.75 6.23 -5.27
N PHE A 124 3.98 5.31 -4.67
CA PHE A 124 3.66 4.02 -5.27
C PHE A 124 2.80 4.16 -6.54
N ARG A 125 1.81 5.05 -6.56
CA ARG A 125 1.04 5.39 -7.78
C ARG A 125 1.94 5.94 -8.89
N GLN A 126 2.91 6.78 -8.55
CA GLN A 126 3.87 7.30 -9.52
C GLN A 126 4.76 6.19 -10.08
N TYR A 127 5.22 5.26 -9.24
CA TYR A 127 5.97 4.08 -9.67
C TYR A 127 5.15 3.21 -10.62
N THR A 128 3.93 2.83 -10.23
CA THR A 128 3.07 1.93 -11.01
C THR A 128 2.59 2.54 -12.32
N ALA A 129 2.53 3.88 -12.43
CA ALA A 129 2.26 4.58 -13.68
C ALA A 129 3.36 4.38 -14.74
N THR A 130 4.58 4.00 -14.34
CA THR A 130 5.69 3.72 -15.28
C THR A 130 5.73 2.26 -15.74
N MET A 131 4.99 1.37 -15.09
CA MET A 131 4.97 -0.05 -15.41
C MET A 131 4.29 -0.31 -16.76
N LYS A 132 4.84 -1.24 -17.53
CA LYS A 132 4.24 -1.70 -18.78
C LYS A 132 3.16 -2.72 -18.48
N ARG A 133 1.92 -2.42 -18.87
CA ARG A 133 0.79 -3.34 -18.79
C ARG A 133 -0.11 -3.21 -20.02
N PRO A 134 -0.73 -4.31 -20.48
CA PRO A 134 -1.58 -4.30 -21.66
C PRO A 134 -2.93 -3.58 -21.46
N PHE A 135 -3.34 -3.37 -20.20
CA PHE A 135 -4.60 -2.72 -19.84
C PHE A 135 -4.49 -2.05 -18.47
N ALA A 136 -5.41 -1.13 -18.18
CA ALA A 136 -5.64 -0.64 -16.82
C ALA A 136 -6.70 -1.50 -16.12
N VAL A 137 -6.70 -1.49 -14.79
CA VAL A 137 -7.68 -2.22 -13.96
C VAL A 137 -8.35 -1.27 -12.98
N HIS A 138 -9.57 -1.61 -12.59
CA HIS A 138 -10.29 -0.95 -11.51
C HIS A 138 -10.99 -1.99 -10.64
N TYR A 139 -10.87 -1.87 -9.33
CA TYR A 139 -11.62 -2.72 -8.41
C TYR A 139 -13.05 -2.20 -8.27
N ASN A 140 -14.02 -3.06 -8.56
CA ASN A 140 -15.44 -2.79 -8.37
C ASN A 140 -15.86 -3.27 -6.97
N THR A 141 -16.12 -2.32 -6.07
CA THR A 141 -16.48 -2.59 -4.67
C THR A 141 -17.85 -3.24 -4.52
N ASP A 142 -18.79 -2.99 -5.43
CA ASP A 142 -20.16 -3.48 -5.33
C ASP A 142 -20.25 -4.95 -5.72
N THR A 143 -19.49 -5.36 -6.74
CA THR A 143 -19.46 -6.74 -7.25
C THR A 143 -18.27 -7.55 -6.75
N GLN A 144 -17.30 -6.89 -6.10
CA GLN A 144 -16.02 -7.47 -5.69
C GLN A 144 -15.24 -8.09 -6.86
N THR A 145 -15.26 -7.44 -8.02
CA THR A 145 -14.58 -7.90 -9.26
C THR A 145 -13.53 -6.91 -9.74
N ILE A 146 -12.65 -7.37 -10.65
CA ILE A 146 -11.72 -6.52 -11.38
C ILE A 146 -12.30 -6.16 -12.74
N ASP A 147 -12.57 -4.87 -12.93
CA ASP A 147 -12.94 -4.31 -14.22
C ASP A 147 -11.67 -4.05 -15.03
N VAL A 148 -11.50 -4.78 -16.13
CA VAL A 148 -10.42 -4.53 -17.10
C VAL A 148 -10.82 -3.36 -18.01
N LEU A 149 -10.05 -2.28 -17.98
CA LEU A 149 -10.28 -1.05 -18.74
C LEU A 149 -9.39 -1.03 -19.99
N ASP A 150 -9.78 -1.83 -20.98
CA ASP A 150 -9.07 -2.07 -22.25
C ASP A 150 -9.78 -1.51 -23.49
N THR A 151 -11.00 -0.97 -23.33
CA THR A 151 -11.75 -0.33 -24.43
C THR A 151 -12.30 1.04 -24.03
N ALA A 152 -12.51 1.90 -25.03
CA ALA A 152 -13.12 3.21 -24.83
C ALA A 152 -14.54 3.11 -24.22
N GLU A 153 -15.30 2.07 -24.58
CA GLU A 153 -16.65 1.85 -24.04
C GLU A 153 -16.63 1.58 -22.53
N LYS A 154 -15.76 0.66 -22.07
CA LYS A 154 -15.62 0.37 -20.63
C LYS A 154 -15.13 1.59 -19.85
N LEU A 155 -14.19 2.34 -20.43
CA LEU A 155 -13.69 3.57 -19.83
C LEU A 155 -14.79 4.65 -19.73
N LEU A 156 -15.57 4.86 -20.80
CA LEU A 156 -16.71 5.78 -20.80
C LEU A 156 -17.80 5.37 -19.80
N TYR A 157 -18.05 4.07 -19.65
CA TYR A 157 -18.96 3.58 -18.62
C TYR A 157 -18.49 3.99 -17.22
N ARG A 158 -17.21 3.79 -16.88
CA ARG A 158 -16.63 4.23 -15.60
C ARG A 158 -16.65 5.74 -15.41
N PHE A 159 -16.40 6.53 -16.46
CA PHE A 159 -16.53 7.99 -16.36
C PHE A 159 -17.96 8.43 -16.06
N ARG A 160 -18.96 7.77 -16.64
CA ARG A 160 -20.37 8.07 -16.36
C ARG A 160 -20.75 7.72 -14.93
N THR A 161 -20.30 6.59 -14.40
CA THR A 161 -20.59 6.20 -13.00
C THR A 161 -19.93 7.16 -12.02
N LEU A 162 -18.67 7.53 -12.25
CA LEU A 162 -17.97 8.53 -11.44
C LEU A 162 -18.66 9.90 -11.51
N LYS A 163 -19.09 10.33 -12.70
CA LYS A 163 -19.83 11.59 -12.85
C LYS A 163 -21.12 11.58 -12.03
N ALA A 164 -21.87 10.47 -12.02
CA ALA A 164 -23.07 10.37 -11.22
C ALA A 164 -22.78 10.53 -9.71
N GLN A 165 -21.70 9.93 -9.22
CA GLN A 165 -21.26 10.10 -7.83
C GLN A 165 -20.91 11.56 -7.52
N VAL A 166 -20.18 12.24 -8.40
CA VAL A 166 -19.87 13.67 -8.26
C VAL A 166 -21.15 14.52 -8.25
N ASP A 167 -22.10 14.23 -9.13
CA ASP A 167 -23.39 14.94 -9.18
C ASP A 167 -24.19 14.75 -7.86
N HIS A 168 -24.15 13.56 -7.25
CA HIS A 168 -24.75 13.30 -5.94
C HIS A 168 -24.09 14.14 -4.83
N LEU A 169 -22.76 14.21 -4.80
CA LEU A 169 -22.02 15.02 -3.82
C LEU A 169 -22.31 16.53 -4.00
N TYR A 170 -22.39 17.00 -5.24
CA TYR A 170 -22.75 18.37 -5.55
C TYR A 170 -24.16 18.74 -5.05
N ASN A 171 -25.13 17.84 -5.23
CA ASN A 171 -26.48 18.01 -4.71
C ASN A 171 -26.50 18.07 -3.17
N ALA A 172 -25.75 17.18 -2.50
CA ALA A 172 -25.63 17.19 -1.05
C ALA A 172 -25.03 18.52 -0.54
N MET A 173 -23.99 19.03 -1.20
CA MET A 173 -23.39 20.33 -0.88
C MET A 173 -24.38 21.48 -1.05
N THR A 174 -25.20 21.46 -2.11
CA THR A 174 -26.24 22.46 -2.35
C THR A 174 -27.29 22.47 -1.23
N ILE A 175 -27.74 21.29 -0.80
CA ILE A 175 -28.69 21.14 0.33
C ILE A 175 -28.09 21.76 1.60
N LEU A 176 -26.85 21.41 1.95
CA LEU A 176 -26.18 21.92 3.14
C LEU A 176 -25.96 23.44 3.10
N THR A 177 -25.70 23.99 1.91
CA THR A 177 -25.54 25.43 1.74
C THR A 177 -26.85 26.18 1.98
N ASN A 178 -27.96 25.68 1.42
CA ASN A 178 -29.29 26.28 1.59
C ASN A 178 -29.77 26.23 3.05
N LEU A 179 -29.45 25.17 3.78
CA LEU A 179 -29.78 25.04 5.21
C LEU A 179 -28.99 26.00 6.11
N ARG A 180 -27.79 26.44 5.69
CA ARG A 180 -27.00 27.44 6.44
C ARG A 180 -27.46 28.87 6.21
N THR A 181 -28.20 29.11 5.12
CA THR A 181 -28.72 30.43 4.74
C THR A 181 -30.17 30.68 5.16
N ALA A 182 -30.84 29.66 5.70
CA ALA A 182 -32.21 29.72 6.24
C ALA A 182 -32.18 29.89 7.76
#